data_AF-A0A412XV73-F1
#
_entry.id   AF-A0A412XV73-F1
#
_cell.length_a   1.000
_cell.length_b   1.000
_cell.length_c   1.000
_cell.angle_alpha   90.00
_cell.angle_beta   90.00
_cell.angle_gamma   90.00
#
_symmetry.space_group_name_H-M   'P 1'
#
loop_
_entity.id
_entity.type
_entity.pdbx_description
1 polymer ?
#
loop_
_entity_poly.entity_id
_entity_poly.type
_entity_poly.pdbx_seq_one_letter_code
_entity_poly.pdbx_strand_id
1 'polypeptide(L)'
;MKRFKVGDKIHFDGERNAYTVRACDSRYLICTKPFNPKKTVLYTIVDLQEKVRGTENLVFGMGFETDEHCQEALQRLQSGETEISYRNRVGLKFKIIKK
;
A
#
# COMPACT_ATOMS: atom_id res chain seq x y z
N MET A 1 -14.92 11.02 -6.75
CA MET A 1 -13.65 10.39 -6.30
C MET A 1 -13.49 9.04 -6.98
N LYS A 2 -12.29 8.71 -7.46
CA LYS A 2 -12.02 7.40 -8.08
C LYS A 2 -12.09 6.34 -6.98
N ARG A 3 -12.97 5.35 -7.14
CA ARG A 3 -13.15 4.27 -6.15
C ARG A 3 -12.18 3.15 -6.51
N PHE A 4 -11.14 2.97 -5.70
CA PHE A 4 -10.19 1.87 -5.88
C PHE A 4 -10.84 0.55 -5.44
N LYS A 5 -10.41 -0.56 -6.04
CA LYS A 5 -10.79 -1.91 -5.65
C LYS A 5 -9.59 -2.84 -5.66
N VAL A 6 -9.73 -3.97 -4.98
CA VAL A 6 -8.75 -5.08 -5.04
C VAL A 6 -8.53 -5.48 -6.50
N GLY A 7 -7.26 -5.69 -6.87
CA GLY A 7 -6.82 -5.99 -8.23
C GLY A 7 -6.49 -4.76 -9.09
N ASP A 8 -6.87 -3.55 -8.69
CA ASP A 8 -6.48 -2.34 -9.39
C ASP A 8 -4.95 -2.16 -9.35
N LYS A 9 -4.40 -1.61 -10.44
CA LYS A 9 -2.97 -1.31 -10.54
C LYS A 9 -2.70 0.18 -10.35
N ILE A 10 -1.75 0.49 -9.48
CA ILE A 10 -1.34 1.85 -9.15
C ILE A 10 0.10 2.06 -9.60
N HIS A 11 0.28 3.06 -10.46
CA HIS A 11 1.59 3.53 -10.87
C HIS A 11 1.93 4.79 -10.08
N PHE A 12 2.84 4.68 -9.13
CA PHE A 12 3.36 5.84 -8.41
C PHE A 12 4.39 6.58 -9.27
N ASP A 13 4.48 7.88 -9.05
CA ASP A 13 5.54 8.69 -9.66
C ASP A 13 6.92 8.22 -9.18
N GLY A 14 7.92 8.28 -10.06
CA GLY A 14 9.27 7.76 -9.81
C GLY A 14 9.42 6.24 -9.78
N GLU A 15 8.33 5.46 -9.74
CA GLU A 15 8.37 4.00 -9.79
C GLU A 15 8.27 3.49 -11.23
N ARG A 16 9.04 2.44 -11.54
CA ARG A 16 9.01 1.77 -12.86
C ARG A 16 7.80 0.83 -13.00
N ASN A 17 7.53 0.04 -11.96
CA ASN A 17 6.50 -1.00 -11.97
C ASN A 17 5.29 -0.58 -11.13
N ALA A 18 4.11 -1.03 -11.56
CA ALA A 18 2.88 -0.84 -10.80
C ALA A 18 2.87 -1.69 -9.52
N TYR A 19 2.10 -1.23 -8.53
CA TYR A 19 1.67 -2.05 -7.41
C TYR A 19 0.20 -2.47 -7.62
N THR A 20 -0.15 -3.66 -7.19
CA THR A 20 -1.52 -4.18 -7.21
C THR A 20 -2.15 -3.94 -5.84
N VAL A 21 -3.38 -3.40 -5.82
CA VAL A 21 -4.18 -3.28 -4.59
C VAL A 21 -4.60 -4.68 -4.14
N ARG A 22 -4.25 -5.06 -2.90
CA ARG A 22 -4.57 -6.36 -2.30
C ARG A 22 -5.69 -6.27 -1.26
N ALA A 23 -5.72 -5.17 -0.51
CA ALA A 23 -6.80 -4.82 0.40
C ALA A 23 -7.04 -3.31 0.34
N CYS A 24 -8.29 -2.87 0.51
CA CYS A 24 -8.61 -1.45 0.52
C CYS A 24 -9.95 -1.14 1.18
N ASP A 25 -10.09 0.09 1.66
CA ASP A 25 -11.36 0.69 2.05
C ASP A 25 -11.50 2.11 1.48
N SER A 26 -12.29 2.96 2.14
CA SER A 26 -12.48 4.36 1.75
C SER A 26 -11.25 5.26 1.95
N ARG A 27 -10.31 4.87 2.84
CA ARG A 27 -9.14 5.66 3.23
C ARG A 27 -7.83 4.98 2.86
N TYR A 28 -7.65 3.71 3.18
CA TYR A 28 -6.40 3.01 3.04
C TYR A 28 -6.38 2.07 1.84
N LEU A 29 -5.23 1.99 1.17
CA LEU A 29 -4.92 0.96 0.18
C LEU A 29 -3.67 0.21 0.60
N ILE A 30 -3.74 -1.12 0.64
CA ILE A 30 -2.60 -2.01 0.83
C ILE A 30 -2.19 -2.53 -0.53
N CYS A 31 -1.00 -2.17 -0.98
CA CYS A 31 -0.55 -2.46 -2.33
C CYS A 31 0.75 -3.27 -2.30
N THR A 32 0.85 -4.28 -3.18
CA THR A 32 2.06 -5.09 -3.31
C THR A 32 2.53 -5.22 -4.75
N LYS A 33 3.82 -5.46 -4.94
CA LYS A 33 4.41 -5.87 -6.22
C LYS A 33 5.42 -7.00 -5.98
N PRO A 34 5.60 -7.92 -6.94
CA PRO A 34 6.59 -8.99 -6.78
C PRO A 34 8.01 -8.48 -6.58
N PHE A 35 8.76 -9.13 -5.71
CA PHE A 35 10.19 -8.94 -5.48
C PHE A 35 10.94 -10.26 -5.65
N ASN A 36 11.04 -10.66 -6.92
CA ASN A 36 11.62 -11.93 -7.34
C ASN A 36 13.02 -12.23 -6.77
N PRO A 37 13.96 -11.27 -6.61
CA PRO A 37 15.29 -11.56 -6.07
C PRO A 37 15.27 -12.22 -4.68
N LYS A 38 14.25 -11.95 -3.86
CA LYS A 38 14.07 -12.56 -2.54
C LYS A 38 12.84 -13.48 -2.44
N LYS A 39 12.20 -13.81 -3.56
CA LYS A 39 10.96 -14.62 -3.62
C LYS A 39 9.87 -14.11 -2.63
N THR A 40 9.75 -12.79 -2.49
CA THR A 40 8.76 -12.11 -1.64
C THR A 40 8.11 -10.97 -2.43
N VAL A 41 7.44 -10.04 -1.74
CA VAL A 41 6.83 -8.84 -2.30
C VAL A 41 7.45 -7.58 -1.71
N LEU A 42 7.40 -6.49 -2.48
CA LEU A 42 7.48 -5.14 -1.91
C LEU A 42 6.06 -4.66 -1.66
N TYR A 43 5.83 -3.98 -0.54
CA TYR A 43 4.55 -3.42 -0.18
C TYR A 43 4.63 -1.91 0.03
N THR A 44 3.47 -1.26 -0.07
CA THR A 44 3.28 0.11 0.39
C THR A 44 1.83 0.27 0.83
N ILE A 45 1.64 1.01 1.92
CA ILE A 45 0.33 1.45 2.39
C ILE A 45 0.11 2.86 1.85
N VAL A 46 -1.09 3.15 1.36
CA VAL A 46 -1.50 4.48 0.91
C VAL A 46 -2.59 4.98 1.84
N ASP A 47 -2.43 6.20 2.37
CA ASP A 47 -3.51 6.93 3.02
C ASP A 47 -4.05 7.98 2.04
N LEU A 48 -5.28 7.74 1.55
CA LEU A 48 -5.98 8.60 0.61
C LEU A 48 -6.48 9.89 1.25
N GLN A 49 -6.63 9.94 2.57
CA GLN A 49 -7.03 11.14 3.30
C GLN A 49 -5.82 12.04 3.50
N GLU A 50 -4.75 11.52 4.08
CA GLU A 50 -3.50 12.25 4.36
C GLU A 50 -2.63 12.48 3.11
N LYS A 51 -2.98 11.86 1.98
CA LYS A 51 -2.23 11.94 0.71
C LYS A 51 -0.77 11.54 0.87
N VAL A 52 -0.53 10.46 1.60
CA VAL A 52 0.82 9.88 1.77
C VAL A 52 0.83 8.40 1.42
N ARG A 53 2.03 7.87 1.16
CA ARG A 53 2.27 6.43 1.09
C ARG A 53 3.56 6.06 1.83
N GLY A 54 3.61 4.88 2.42
CA GLY A 54 4.77 4.43 3.18
C GLY A 54 4.66 3.00 3.70
N THR A 55 5.56 2.65 4.61
CA THR A 55 5.52 1.38 5.34
C THR A 55 4.66 1.50 6.59
N GLU A 56 4.27 0.36 7.18
CA GLU A 56 3.68 0.31 8.52
C GLU A 56 4.74 0.78 9.56
N ASN A 57 4.30 1.26 10.72
CA ASN A 57 5.17 1.77 11.79
C ASN A 57 5.75 0.68 12.72
N LEU A 58 5.49 -0.60 12.44
CA LEU A 58 6.01 -1.73 13.22
C LEU A 58 7.53 -1.93 13.03
N VAL A 59 8.22 -2.23 14.13
CA VAL A 59 9.65 -2.60 14.12
C VAL A 59 9.86 -4.01 13.55
N PHE A 60 8.94 -4.92 13.85
CA PHE A 60 8.85 -6.26 13.27
C PHE A 60 7.53 -6.36 12.52
N GLY A 61 7.57 -6.26 11.18
CA GLY A 61 6.38 -6.35 10.35
C GLY A 61 5.74 -7.74 10.37
N MET A 62 4.45 -7.81 10.06
CA MET A 62 3.67 -9.07 10.04
C MET A 62 3.54 -9.70 8.64
N GLY A 63 4.32 -9.24 7.66
CA GLY A 63 4.26 -9.73 6.28
C GLY A 63 3.15 -9.10 5.44
N PHE A 64 3.27 -9.25 4.12
CA PHE A 64 2.34 -8.71 3.10
C PHE A 64 2.22 -9.63 1.86
N GLU A 65 2.69 -10.87 1.96
CA GLU A 65 2.82 -11.82 0.85
C GLU A 65 1.45 -12.37 0.39
N THR A 66 0.52 -12.58 1.32
CA THR A 66 -0.81 -13.14 1.08
C THR A 66 -1.91 -12.08 1.13
N ASP A 67 -3.10 -12.41 0.63
CA ASP A 67 -4.25 -11.52 0.75
C ASP A 67 -4.70 -11.40 2.21
N GLU A 68 -4.60 -12.47 2.99
CA GLU A 68 -4.90 -12.50 4.42
C GLU A 68 -4.01 -11.52 5.19
N HIS A 69 -2.69 -11.54 4.98
CA HIS A 69 -1.76 -10.59 5.59
C HIS A 69 -2.14 -9.14 5.27
N CYS A 70 -2.55 -8.88 4.02
CA CYS A 70 -2.97 -7.54 3.59
C CYS A 70 -4.29 -7.11 4.26
N GLN A 71 -5.24 -8.02 4.46
CA GLN A 71 -6.50 -7.73 5.16
C GLN A 71 -6.27 -7.47 6.64
N GLU A 72 -5.43 -8.25 7.30
CA GLU A 72 -5.05 -8.01 8.70
C GLU A 72 -4.37 -6.65 8.87
N ALA A 73 -3.46 -6.28 7.96
CA ALA A 73 -2.85 -4.95 7.96
C ALA A 73 -3.88 -3.83 7.80
N LEU A 74 -4.86 -4.02 6.92
CA LEU A 74 -5.95 -3.05 6.77
C LEU A 74 -6.75 -2.90 8.07
N GLN A 75 -7.10 -4.00 8.74
CA GLN A 75 -7.84 -3.97 10.00
C GLN A 75 -7.08 -3.22 11.09
N ARG A 76 -5.76 -3.43 11.21
CA ARG A 76 -4.92 -2.70 12.19
C ARG A 76 -4.85 -1.20 11.90
N LEU A 77 -4.81 -0.79 10.63
CA LEU A 77 -4.83 0.62 10.26
C LEU A 77 -6.20 1.26 10.52
N GLN A 78 -7.29 0.50 10.33
CA GLN A 78 -8.65 0.95 10.60
C GLN A 78 -8.92 1.11 12.09
N SER A 79 -8.42 0.19 12.92
CA SER A 79 -8.55 0.26 14.38
C SER A 79 -7.63 1.32 15.01
N GLY A 80 -6.61 1.78 14.26
CA GLY A 80 -5.58 2.67 14.78
C GLY A 80 -4.52 1.96 15.62
N GLU A 81 -4.50 0.63 15.63
CA GLU A 81 -3.44 -0.17 16.26
C GLU A 81 -2.08 0.09 15.61
N THR A 82 -2.08 0.33 14.30
CA THR A 82 -0.88 0.69 13.53
C THR A 82 -1.13 1.91 12.66
N GLU A 83 -0.04 2.53 12.22
CA GLU A 83 -0.06 3.72 11.38
C GLU A 83 0.96 3.60 10.25
N ILE A 84 0.87 4.50 9.28
CA ILE A 84 1.95 4.68 8.31
C ILE A 84 3.14 5.36 9.02
N SER A 85 4.31 4.75 8.93
CA SER A 85 5.56 5.25 9.52
C SER A 85 5.86 6.68 9.09
N TYR A 86 6.05 7.58 10.06
CA TYR A 86 6.47 8.97 9.80
C TYR A 86 7.87 9.07 9.17
N ARG A 87 8.76 8.11 9.48
CA ARG A 87 10.13 8.08 8.96
C ARG A 87 10.20 7.60 7.50
N ASN A 88 9.26 6.72 7.12
CA ASN A 88 9.29 5.98 5.86
C ASN A 88 8.04 6.28 5.01
N ARG A 89 7.61 7.54 4.96
CA ARG A 89 6.50 7.99 4.12
C ARG A 89 6.90 9.10 3.15
N VAL A 90 6.22 9.13 2.01
CA VAL A 90 6.37 10.16 0.98
C VAL A 90 4.99 10.65 0.54
N GLY A 91 4.94 11.84 -0.04
CA GLY A 91 3.71 12.38 -0.62
C GLY A 91 3.15 11.48 -1.73
N LEU A 92 1.83 11.36 -1.78
CA LEU A 92 1.11 10.54 -2.75
C LEU A 92 1.09 11.22 -4.12
N LYS A 93 1.93 10.73 -5.03
CA LYS A 93 1.99 11.17 -6.43
C LYS A 93 1.73 9.98 -7.35
N PHE A 94 0.71 10.10 -8.20
CA PHE A 94 0.36 9.08 -9.19
C PHE A 94 0.88 9.49 -10.58
N LYS A 95 1.31 8.51 -11.38
CA LYS A 95 1.40 8.72 -12.83
C LYS A 95 -0.01 8.69 -13.40
N ILE A 96 -0.45 9.80 -13.98
CA ILE A 96 -1.66 9.82 -14.80
C ILE A 96 -1.34 9.04 -16.07
N ILE A 97 -1.69 7.75 -16.09
CA ILE A 97 -1.71 7.00 -17.35
C ILE A 97 -3.01 7.42 -18.04
N LYS A 98 -2.91 8.41 -18.93
CA LYS A 98 -3.97 8.65 -19.92
C LYS A 98 -4.01 7.39 -20.79
N LYS A 99 -5.16 6.71 -20.79
CA LYS A 99 -5.50 5.77 -21.86
C LYS A 99 -5.76 6.55 -23.12
#